data_AF-A0A5C2FRP4-F1
#
_entry.id   AF-A0A5C2FRP4-F1
#
_cell.length_a   1.000
_cell.length_b   1.000
_cell.length_c   1.000
_cell.angle_alpha   90.00
_cell.angle_beta   90.00
_cell.angle_gamma   90.00
#
_symmetry.space_group_name_H-M   'P 1'
#
loop_
_entity.id
_entity.type
_entity.pdbx_description
1 polymer ?
#
loop_
_entity_poly.entity_id
_entity_poly.type
_entity_poly.pdbx_seq_one_letter_code
_entity_poly.pdbx_strand_id
1 'polypeptide(L)'
;MSSPSIARAIDLAKRAEHCRQTGQPRMAALYEKNLRQTLHQVKQEIRAARIQANPFRAFQYLGEDLADAGEFIRGAVLAAVNEIFGAVAAAQNIRQSDVAKVA
;
A
#
# COMPACT_ATOMS: atom_id res chain seq x y z
N MET A 1 -0.17 -26.48 -10.74
CA MET A 1 -0.35 -25.34 -11.68
C MET A 1 -0.18 -24.05 -10.89
N SER A 2 0.58 -23.07 -11.40
CA SER A 2 0.76 -21.77 -10.75
C SER A 2 -0.54 -20.95 -10.76
N SER A 3 -0.84 -20.22 -9.69
CA SER A 3 -2.04 -19.35 -9.63
C SER A 3 -2.00 -18.28 -10.74
N PRO A 4 -3.08 -18.11 -11.53
CA PRO A 4 -3.19 -17.04 -12.52
C PRO A 4 -3.06 -15.64 -11.92
N SER A 5 -3.53 -15.45 -10.69
CA SER A 5 -3.48 -14.16 -9.97
C SER A 5 -2.06 -13.81 -9.56
N ILE A 6 -1.25 -14.81 -9.15
CA ILE A 6 0.18 -14.62 -8.86
C ILE A 6 0.94 -14.21 -10.13
N ALA A 7 0.69 -14.90 -11.25
CA ALA A 7 1.33 -14.56 -12.52
C ALA A 7 0.98 -13.12 -12.96
N ARG A 8 -0.30 -12.75 -12.86
CA ARG A 8 -0.76 -11.38 -13.17
C ARG A 8 -0.12 -10.33 -12.26
N ALA A 9 0.04 -10.60 -10.96
CA ALA A 9 0.70 -9.68 -10.03
C ALA A 9 2.17 -9.43 -10.43
N ILE A 10 2.90 -10.50 -10.79
CA ILE A 10 4.29 -10.39 -11.24
C ILE A 10 4.38 -9.53 -12.51
N ASP A 11 3.49 -9.74 -13.47
CA ASP A 11 3.47 -8.96 -14.72
C ASP A 11 3.16 -7.48 -14.48
N LEU A 12 2.20 -7.18 -13.59
CA LEU A 12 1.88 -5.79 -13.23
C LEU A 12 3.05 -5.10 -12.54
N ALA A 13 3.78 -5.79 -11.66
CA ALA A 13 4.97 -5.25 -11.02
C ALA A 13 6.09 -4.94 -12.03
N LYS A 14 6.34 -5.86 -12.97
CA LYS A 14 7.32 -5.64 -14.06
C LYS A 14 6.94 -4.46 -14.94
N ARG A 15 5.66 -4.32 -15.29
CA ARG A 15 5.17 -3.19 -16.12
C ARG A 15 5.22 -1.86 -15.36
N ALA A 16 4.87 -1.85 -14.08
CA ALA A 16 5.01 -0.66 -13.24
C ALA A 16 6.47 -0.18 -13.21
N GLU A 17 7.41 -1.10 -12.98
CA GLU A 17 8.84 -0.79 -12.96
C GLU A 17 9.34 -0.26 -14.30
N HIS A 18 8.97 -0.91 -15.40
CA HIS A 18 9.33 -0.46 -16.74
C HIS A 18 8.79 0.96 -17.04
N CYS A 19 7.57 1.27 -16.62
CA CYS A 19 7.00 2.60 -16.77
C CYS A 19 7.70 3.64 -15.89
N ARG A 20 8.20 3.29 -14.70
CA ARG A 20 9.04 4.18 -13.89
C ARG A 20 10.35 4.51 -14.60
N GLN A 21 11.02 3.48 -15.13
CA GLN A 21 12.31 3.62 -15.81
C GLN A 21 12.21 4.41 -17.12
N THR A 22 11.08 4.31 -17.83
CA THR A 22 10.84 5.01 -19.10
C THR A 22 10.17 6.39 -18.95
N GLY A 23 10.01 6.88 -17.72
CA GLY A 23 9.48 8.23 -17.48
C GLY A 23 7.97 8.37 -17.70
N GLN A 24 7.20 7.29 -17.50
CA GLN A 24 5.74 7.26 -17.60
C GLN A 24 5.07 7.11 -16.22
N PRO A 25 5.13 8.13 -15.34
CA PRO A 25 4.70 8.01 -13.94
C PRO A 25 3.20 7.73 -13.78
N ARG A 26 2.35 8.26 -14.68
CA ARG A 26 0.90 8.00 -14.66
C ARG A 26 0.56 6.53 -14.93
N MET A 27 1.26 5.91 -15.89
CA MET A 27 1.08 4.49 -16.21
C MET A 27 1.66 3.60 -15.12
N ALA A 28 2.81 3.97 -14.55
CA ALA A 28 3.37 3.28 -13.40
C ALA A 28 2.38 3.25 -12.22
N ALA A 29 1.80 4.41 -11.86
CA ALA A 29 0.82 4.51 -10.80
C ALA A 29 -0.45 3.67 -11.06
N LEU A 30 -0.91 3.60 -12.32
CA LEU A 30 -2.02 2.74 -12.71
C LEU A 30 -1.69 1.25 -12.51
N TYR A 31 -0.50 0.82 -12.94
CA TYR A 31 -0.06 -0.56 -12.77
C TYR A 31 0.16 -0.91 -11.30
N GLU A 32 0.70 0.00 -10.49
CA GLU A 32 0.84 -0.18 -9.04
C GLU A 32 -0.53 -0.29 -8.34
N LYS A 33 -1.52 0.52 -8.75
CA LYS A 33 -2.89 0.40 -8.23
C LYS A 33 -3.48 -0.97 -8.54
N ASN A 34 -3.37 -1.41 -9.79
CA ASN A 34 -3.87 -2.72 -10.23
C ASN A 34 -3.12 -3.88 -9.55
N LEU A 35 -1.81 -3.71 -9.33
CA LEU A 35 -0.98 -4.66 -8.60
C LEU A 35 -1.49 -4.83 -7.17
N ARG A 36 -1.79 -3.75 -6.45
CA ARG A 36 -2.34 -3.82 -5.08
C ARG A 36 -3.66 -4.60 -5.04
N GLN A 37 -4.55 -4.36 -6.00
CA GLN A 37 -5.80 -5.12 -6.11
C GLN A 37 -5.55 -6.61 -6.37
N THR A 38 -4.62 -6.93 -7.26
CA THR A 38 -4.27 -8.32 -7.59
C THR A 38 -3.61 -9.04 -6.41
N LEU A 39 -2.75 -8.34 -5.66
CA LEU A 39 -2.14 -8.89 -4.44
C LEU A 39 -3.18 -9.23 -3.36
N HIS A 40 -4.26 -8.46 -3.27
CA HIS A 40 -5.36 -8.80 -2.35
C HIS A 40 -6.03 -10.13 -2.75
N GLN A 41 -6.26 -10.35 -4.05
CA GLN A 41 -6.81 -11.62 -4.56
C GLN A 41 -5.85 -12.78 -4.30
N VAL A 42 -4.55 -12.59 -4.57
CA VAL A 42 -3.51 -13.59 -4.28
C VAL A 42 -3.51 -13.97 -2.79
N LYS A 43 -3.64 -12.99 -1.89
CA LYS A 43 -3.70 -13.24 -0.44
C LYS A 43 -4.91 -14.11 -0.08
N GLN A 44 -6.08 -13.84 -0.68
CA GLN A 44 -7.27 -14.66 -0.47
C GLN A 44 -7.12 -16.10 -1.01
N GLU A 45 -6.51 -16.26 -2.18
CA GLU A 45 -6.22 -17.58 -2.76
C GLU A 45 -5.26 -18.40 -1.90
N ILE A 46 -4.19 -17.78 -1.40
CA ILE A 46 -3.25 -18.42 -0.49
C ILE A 46 -3.95 -18.82 0.81
N ARG A 47 -4.81 -17.96 1.37
CA ARG A 47 -5.62 -18.30 2.55
C ARG A 47 -6.53 -19.49 2.29
N ALA A 48 -7.25 -19.48 1.17
CA ALA A 48 -8.13 -20.59 0.80
C ALA A 48 -7.35 -21.90 0.66
N ALA A 49 -6.18 -21.87 0.02
CA ALA A 49 -5.31 -23.03 -0.09
C ALA A 49 -4.78 -23.51 1.27
N ARG A 50 -4.40 -22.60 2.18
CA ARG A 50 -3.97 -22.94 3.55
C ARG A 50 -5.11 -23.57 4.36
N ILE A 51 -6.33 -23.06 4.26
CA ILE A 51 -7.52 -23.63 4.91
C ILE A 51 -7.84 -25.01 4.35
N GLN A 52 -7.78 -25.19 3.02
CA GLN A 52 -8.00 -26.51 2.41
C GLN A 52 -6.94 -27.52 2.85
N ALA A 53 -5.68 -27.09 2.97
CA ALA A 53 -4.59 -27.95 3.45
C ALA A 53 -4.70 -28.27 4.95
N ASN A 54 -5.18 -27.33 5.77
CA ASN A 54 -5.38 -27.53 7.20
C ASN A 54 -6.59 -26.73 7.73
N PRO A 55 -7.80 -27.31 7.69
CA PRO A 55 -9.03 -26.59 8.04
C PRO A 55 -9.13 -26.26 9.53
N PHE A 56 -8.49 -27.04 10.41
CA PHE A 56 -8.51 -26.81 11.86
C PHE A 56 -7.78 -25.52 12.28
N ARG A 57 -6.90 -24.99 11.42
CA ARG A 57 -6.17 -23.74 11.65
C ARG A 57 -6.81 -22.52 10.98
N ALA A 58 -8.03 -22.65 10.44
CA ALA A 58 -8.71 -21.54 9.76
C ALA A 58 -8.82 -20.27 10.62
N PHE A 59 -9.13 -20.41 11.92
CA PHE A 59 -9.19 -19.29 12.86
C PHE A 59 -7.81 -18.64 13.09
N GLN A 60 -6.74 -19.43 13.10
CA GLN A 60 -5.38 -18.90 13.22
C GLN A 60 -5.00 -18.08 11.97
N TYR A 61 -5.32 -18.57 10.78
CA TYR A 61 -5.06 -17.84 9.53
C TYR A 61 -5.85 -16.52 9.47
N LEU A 62 -7.11 -16.53 9.91
CA LEU A 62 -7.92 -15.32 10.09
C LEU A 62 -7.29 -14.31 11.07
N GLY A 63 -6.70 -14.80 12.16
CA GLY A 63 -5.98 -13.97 13.13
C GLY A 63 -4.73 -13.31 12.54
N GLU A 64 -3.90 -14.07 11.81
CA GLU A 64 -2.73 -13.54 11.08
C GLU A 64 -3.14 -12.42 10.11
N ASP A 65 -4.26 -12.60 9.41
CA ASP A 65 -4.77 -11.60 8.47
C ASP A 65 -5.28 -10.31 9.14
N LEU A 66 -5.88 -10.41 10.33
CA LEU A 66 -6.32 -9.25 11.11
C LEU A 66 -5.13 -8.48 11.69
N ALA A 67 -4.07 -9.18 12.11
CA ALA A 67 -2.84 -8.55 12.57
C ALA A 67 -2.19 -7.72 11.44
N ASP A 68 -2.07 -8.29 10.24
CA ASP A 68 -1.57 -7.59 9.05
C ASP A 68 -2.41 -6.35 8.71
N ALA A 69 -3.75 -6.46 8.80
CA ALA A 69 -4.64 -5.32 8.56
C ALA A 69 -4.43 -4.21 9.61
N GLY A 70 -4.21 -4.58 10.86
CA GLY A 70 -3.88 -3.66 11.95
C GLY A 70 -2.57 -2.91 11.68
N GLU A 71 -1.53 -3.58 11.20
CA GLU A 71 -0.27 -2.92 10.82
C GLU A 71 -0.44 -1.96 9.65
N PHE A 72 -1.24 -2.33 8.65
CA PHE A 72 -1.55 -1.46 7.51
C PHE A 72 -2.29 -0.19 7.94
N ILE A 73 -3.33 -0.32 8.77
CA ILE A 73 -4.07 0.84 9.32
C ILE A 73 -3.13 1.71 10.14
N ARG A 74 -2.30 1.12 11.01
CA ARG A 74 -1.31 1.85 11.81
C ARG A 74 -0.36 2.65 10.93
N GLY A 75 0.17 2.05 9.87
CA GLY A 75 1.05 2.72 8.90
C GLY A 75 0.36 3.86 8.16
N ALA A 76 -0.87 3.66 7.70
CA ALA A 76 -1.65 4.68 7.00
C ALA A 76 -1.98 5.88 7.91
N VAL A 77 -2.36 5.62 9.16
CA VAL A 77 -2.61 6.65 10.16
C VAL A 77 -1.33 7.43 10.46
N LEU A 78 -0.19 6.76 10.66
CA LEU A 78 1.10 7.43 10.91
C LEU A 78 1.53 8.31 9.72
N ALA A 79 1.34 7.83 8.49
CA ALA A 79 1.63 8.63 7.29
C ALA A 79 0.75 9.88 7.22
N ALA A 80 -0.56 9.74 7.43
CA ALA A 80 -1.49 10.88 7.45
C ALA A 80 -1.17 11.88 8.56
N VAL A 81 -0.80 11.39 9.76
CA VAL A 81 -0.38 12.23 10.88
C VAL A 81 0.90 13.01 10.53
N ASN A 82 1.90 12.36 9.93
CA ASN A 82 3.13 13.04 9.49
C ASN A 82 2.87 14.09 8.41
N GLU A 83 1.94 13.84 7.48
CA GLU A 83 1.53 14.84 6.48
C GLU A 83 0.86 16.05 7.12
N ILE A 84 -0.03 15.84 8.10
CA ILE A 84 -0.69 16.91 8.85
C ILE A 84 0.35 17.75 9.61
N PHE A 85 1.27 17.11 10.34
CA PHE A 85 2.32 17.83 11.06
C PHE A 85 3.27 18.59 10.12
N GLY A 86 3.62 18.00 8.97
CA GLY A 86 4.43 18.67 7.94
C GLY A 86 3.72 19.90 7.35
N ALA A 87 2.43 19.80 7.06
CA ALA A 87 1.63 20.91 6.55
C ALA A 87 1.47 22.04 7.60
N VAL A 88 1.28 21.69 8.88
CA VAL A 88 1.20 22.66 9.97
C VAL A 88 2.54 23.38 10.17
N ALA A 89 3.67 22.66 10.14
CA ALA A 89 4.99 23.25 10.24
C ALA A 89 5.31 24.19 9.06
N ALA A 90 4.92 23.81 7.83
CA ALA A 90 5.05 24.67 6.66
C ALA A 90 4.19 25.94 6.75
N ALA A 91 2.95 25.83 7.25
CA ALA A 91 2.05 26.96 7.44
C ALA A 91 2.52 27.95 8.53
N GLN A 92 3.18 27.46 9.58
CA GLN A 92 3.75 28.30 10.63
C GLN A 92 4.97 29.11 10.15
N ASN A 93 5.82 28.52 9.30
CA ASN A 93 6.97 29.21 8.70
C ASN A 93 6.56 30.41 7.82
N ILE A 94 5.42 30.31 7.12
CA ILE A 94 4.88 31.39 6.29
C ILE A 94 4.46 32.58 7.16
N ARG A 95 3.73 32.34 8.26
CA ARG A 95 3.26 33.41 9.17
C ARG A 95 4.38 34.18 9.86
N GLN A 96 5.49 33.54 10.23
CA GLN A 96 6.62 34.25 10.84
C GLN A 96 7.36 35.14 9.85
N SER A 97 7.46 34.72 8.58
CA SER A 97 8.08 35.50 7.52
C SER A 97 7.29 36.75 7.12
N ASP A 98 5.96 36.74 7.29
CA ASP A 98 5.11 37.91 7.03
C ASP A 98 5.15 38.92 8.18
N VAL A 99 5.25 38.49 9.44
CA VAL A 99 5.42 39.39 10.59
C VAL A 99 6.78 40.10 10.56
N ALA A 100 7.84 39.43 10.11
CA ALA A 100 9.17 40.01 9.98
C ALA A 100 9.30 41.08 8.87
N LYS A 101 8.36 41.15 7.92
CA LYS A 101 8.34 42.16 6.84
C LYS A 101 7.54 43.42 7.19
N VAL A 102 6.80 43.41 8.29
CA VAL A 102 5.95 44.52 8.73
C VAL A 102 6.59 45.33 9.87
N ALA A 103 7.69 44.85 10.47
CA ALA A 103 8.50 45.54 11.48
C ALA A 103 9.72 46.22 10.85
#